data_AF-A0A2D9GE17-F1
#
_entry.id   AF-A0A2D9GE17-F1
#
_cell.length_a   1.000
_cell.length_b   1.000
_cell.length_c   1.000
_cell.angle_alpha   90.00
_cell.angle_beta   90.00
_cell.angle_gamma   90.00
#
_symmetry.space_group_name_H-M   'P 1'
#
loop_
_entity.id
_entity.type
_entity.pdbx_description
1 polymer ?
#
loop_
_entity_poly.entity_id
_entity_poly.type
_entity_poly.pdbx_seq_one_letter_code
_entity_poly.pdbx_strand_id
1 'polypeptide(L)'
;MNIIENNPFRILGIISNTSARDALESETFILRYLEIGKSTNLKFDITPPLNSLIRTKELVTDAKRKIHDDLDKLLYSIFWFVNGSKIDEIALNKLSSEKNIDQALESFRKGSRNFEISTSSFSSILNHSTLEIINYTNHQDAERVKNSIKNKYRIIKDNFVFKSFESLITSNSGKINQELFIDRYIQNTRYLLKELFPRHDQNKLLLEIFSEEESIRKEIENQIVKSILDSINTKINSFDLFNAPFVKNNSTIVSSKSSIIKQLKKLVSETKSDLNKLKGILGVNNFQFTNLIDEIYSRVNGSVIMCYNKEMDSLNNALKLGYKSTITSTSFKSYVDVLQDASNAVSSINCSIKSTIIENLRVIKKVNGELLELKRNIKSSSTYGYGSSNYGGGSSYSGGSSYSGGSSYSGGSSNNKEWVVTIIICLICGGGCAAVIGEPGFFWLGAGFAFFSIISNK
;
A
#
# COMPACT_ATOMS: atom_id res chain seq x y z
N MET A 1 -4.66 -26.35 0.90
CA MET A 1 -3.22 -26.51 0.56
C MET A 1 -3.10 -27.21 -0.79
N ASN A 2 -3.46 -26.52 -1.88
CA ASN A 2 -3.65 -27.11 -3.20
C ASN A 2 -2.42 -27.89 -3.73
N ILE A 3 -1.20 -27.37 -3.54
CA ILE A 3 0.05 -28.02 -4.01
C ILE A 3 0.32 -29.38 -3.33
N ILE A 4 -0.30 -29.64 -2.17
CA ILE A 4 -0.21 -30.89 -1.41
C ILE A 4 -1.48 -31.72 -1.58
N GLU A 5 -2.66 -31.12 -1.41
CA GLU A 5 -3.96 -31.80 -1.51
C GLU A 5 -4.23 -32.33 -2.92
N ASN A 6 -3.86 -31.57 -3.95
CA ASN A 6 -3.99 -31.97 -5.35
C ASN A 6 -2.64 -32.30 -5.98
N ASN A 7 -1.68 -32.73 -5.15
CA ASN A 7 -0.39 -33.19 -5.64
C ASN A 7 -0.59 -34.41 -6.56
N PRO A 8 0.01 -34.46 -7.76
CA PRO A 8 -0.14 -35.58 -8.67
C PRO A 8 0.20 -36.95 -8.08
N PHE A 9 1.23 -37.01 -7.24
CA PHE A 9 1.65 -38.26 -6.60
C PHE A 9 0.61 -38.75 -5.58
N ARG A 10 -0.05 -37.82 -4.87
CA ARG A 10 -1.20 -38.13 -4.01
C ARG A 10 -2.39 -38.65 -4.82
N ILE A 11 -2.70 -37.99 -5.94
CA ILE A 11 -3.79 -38.40 -6.83
C ILE A 11 -3.56 -39.82 -7.35
N LEU A 12 -2.32 -40.13 -7.73
CA LEU A 12 -1.91 -41.46 -8.17
C LEU A 12 -1.68 -42.45 -7.01
N GLY A 13 -1.76 -42.01 -5.74
CA GLY A 13 -1.57 -42.84 -4.56
C GLY A 13 -0.18 -43.46 -4.42
N ILE A 14 0.86 -42.76 -4.86
CA ILE A 14 2.25 -43.22 -4.91
C ILE A 14 3.21 -42.19 -4.27
N ILE A 15 4.47 -42.60 -4.05
CA ILE A 15 5.57 -41.69 -3.68
C ILE A 15 6.27 -41.14 -4.93
N SER A 16 7.04 -40.07 -4.76
CA SER A 16 7.59 -39.30 -5.88
C SER A 16 8.68 -40.01 -6.69
N ASN A 17 9.45 -40.91 -6.06
CA ASN A 17 10.46 -41.74 -6.73
C ASN A 17 9.96 -43.14 -7.09
N THR A 18 8.63 -43.31 -7.22
CA THR A 18 8.04 -44.54 -7.77
C THR A 18 8.45 -44.70 -9.23
N SER A 19 8.68 -45.94 -9.67
CA SER A 19 9.10 -46.22 -11.06
C SER A 19 8.02 -45.80 -12.05
N ALA A 20 8.41 -45.47 -13.29
CA ALA A 20 7.46 -45.10 -14.34
C ALA A 20 6.43 -46.21 -14.62
N ARG A 21 6.88 -47.48 -14.50
CA ARG A 21 6.06 -48.68 -14.61
C ARG A 21 5.00 -48.71 -13.51
N ASP A 22 5.40 -48.64 -12.24
CA ASP A 22 4.47 -48.74 -11.11
C ASP A 22 3.49 -47.55 -11.09
N ALA A 23 3.94 -46.37 -11.54
CA ALA A 23 3.06 -45.22 -11.70
C ALA A 23 1.99 -45.43 -12.79
N LEU A 24 2.32 -46.12 -13.89
CA LEU A 24 1.36 -46.48 -14.94
C LEU A 24 0.41 -47.60 -14.47
N GLU A 25 0.93 -48.57 -13.72
CA GLU A 25 0.12 -49.62 -13.09
C GLU A 25 -0.89 -49.01 -12.11
N SER A 26 -0.47 -48.04 -11.28
CA SER A 26 -1.38 -47.33 -10.37
C SER A 26 -2.45 -46.53 -11.12
N GLU A 27 -2.09 -45.79 -12.16
CA GLU A 27 -3.05 -45.08 -13.02
C GLU A 27 -4.09 -46.05 -13.60
N THR A 28 -3.63 -47.13 -14.23
CA THR A 28 -4.50 -48.14 -14.86
C THR A 28 -5.44 -48.78 -13.83
N PHE A 29 -4.91 -49.08 -12.63
CA PHE A 29 -5.68 -49.63 -11.54
C PHE A 29 -6.79 -48.68 -11.10
N ILE A 30 -6.48 -47.41 -10.87
CA ILE A 30 -7.46 -46.40 -10.46
C ILE A 30 -8.54 -46.23 -11.53
N LEU A 31 -8.15 -46.11 -12.81
CA LEU A 31 -9.09 -45.92 -13.91
C LEU A 31 -10.08 -47.08 -14.03
N ARG A 32 -9.62 -48.33 -13.90
CA ARG A 32 -10.50 -49.51 -13.91
C ARG A 32 -11.52 -49.52 -12.77
N TYR A 33 -11.14 -49.06 -11.57
CA TYR A 33 -12.08 -48.93 -10.45
C TYR A 33 -13.15 -47.87 -10.73
N LEU A 34 -12.74 -46.74 -11.32
CA LEU A 34 -13.66 -45.66 -11.69
C LEU A 34 -14.64 -46.10 -12.79
N GLU A 35 -14.21 -46.92 -13.76
CA GLU A 35 -15.06 -47.46 -14.82
C GLU A 35 -16.22 -48.31 -14.28
N ILE A 36 -16.02 -49.02 -13.17
CA ILE A 36 -17.08 -49.78 -12.49
C ILE A 36 -17.81 -48.97 -11.41
N GLY A 37 -17.65 -47.64 -11.39
CA GLY A 37 -18.32 -46.73 -10.46
C GLY A 37 -17.85 -46.84 -9.00
N LYS A 38 -16.67 -47.41 -8.74
CA LYS A 38 -16.10 -47.58 -7.39
C LYS A 38 -14.90 -46.66 -7.18
N SER A 39 -14.67 -46.28 -5.92
CA SER A 39 -13.43 -45.62 -5.49
C SER A 39 -12.48 -46.65 -4.86
N THR A 40 -11.19 -46.52 -5.14
CA THR A 40 -10.14 -47.30 -4.46
C THR A 40 -9.47 -46.49 -3.35
N ASN A 41 -9.15 -47.15 -2.24
CA ASN A 41 -8.31 -46.62 -1.17
C ASN A 41 -6.87 -47.07 -1.42
N LEU A 42 -5.98 -46.13 -1.69
CA LEU A 42 -4.58 -46.41 -2.03
C LEU A 42 -3.68 -46.28 -0.80
N LYS A 43 -2.51 -46.92 -0.86
CA LYS A 43 -1.53 -46.95 0.24
C LYS A 43 -1.18 -45.55 0.76
N PHE A 44 -1.08 -44.56 -0.13
CA PHE A 44 -0.71 -43.18 0.23
C PHE A 44 -1.92 -42.22 0.33
N ASP A 45 -3.11 -42.74 0.60
CA ASP A 45 -4.29 -41.94 0.95
C ASP A 45 -4.23 -41.53 2.43
N ILE A 46 -3.38 -40.55 2.71
CA ILE A 46 -3.12 -40.02 4.07
C ILE A 46 -4.30 -39.14 4.51
N THR A 47 -5.40 -39.77 4.90
CA THR A 47 -6.63 -39.15 5.40
C THR A 47 -7.07 -39.88 6.67
N PRO A 48 -7.15 -39.19 7.83
CA PRO A 48 -6.67 -37.82 8.15
C PRO A 48 -5.12 -37.69 8.16
N PRO A 49 -4.53 -36.47 8.06
CA PRO A 49 -5.12 -35.16 8.31
C PRO A 49 -5.49 -34.37 7.03
N LEU A 50 -5.19 -34.89 5.84
CA LEU A 50 -5.67 -34.29 4.59
C LEU A 50 -7.17 -34.56 4.39
N ASN A 51 -7.82 -33.74 3.57
CA ASN A 51 -9.21 -33.92 3.18
C ASN A 51 -9.40 -35.18 2.33
N SER A 52 -10.59 -35.79 2.39
CA SER A 52 -10.93 -36.92 1.51
C SER A 52 -10.75 -36.56 0.03
N LEU A 53 -10.07 -37.42 -0.72
CA LEU A 53 -9.82 -37.23 -2.15
C LEU A 53 -10.86 -37.98 -2.97
N ILE A 54 -11.63 -37.25 -3.78
CA ILE A 54 -12.51 -37.85 -4.79
C ILE A 54 -11.76 -37.84 -6.13
N ARG A 55 -11.51 -39.04 -6.67
CA ARG A 55 -10.81 -39.22 -7.94
C ARG A 55 -11.82 -39.27 -9.08
N THR A 56 -11.51 -38.57 -10.17
CA THR A 56 -12.20 -38.70 -11.46
C THR A 56 -11.21 -39.17 -12.52
N LYS A 57 -11.71 -39.65 -13.66
CA LYS A 57 -10.89 -40.11 -14.78
C LYS A 57 -9.98 -38.98 -15.27
N GLU A 58 -10.54 -37.78 -15.40
CA GLU A 58 -9.84 -36.57 -15.84
C GLU A 58 -8.74 -36.20 -14.85
N LEU A 59 -9.04 -36.21 -13.54
CA LEU A 59 -8.07 -35.87 -12.49
C LEU A 59 -6.85 -36.80 -12.52
N VAL A 60 -7.08 -38.10 -12.69
CA VAL A 60 -6.04 -39.14 -12.67
C VAL A 60 -5.15 -39.03 -13.91
N THR A 61 -5.74 -38.92 -15.10
CA THR A 61 -4.99 -38.72 -16.35
C THR A 61 -4.21 -37.40 -16.36
N ASP A 62 -4.82 -36.32 -15.84
CA ASP A 62 -4.15 -35.02 -15.71
C ASP A 62 -2.99 -35.08 -14.71
N ALA A 63 -3.14 -35.78 -13.59
CA ALA A 63 -2.06 -35.98 -12.62
C ALA A 63 -0.88 -36.71 -13.26
N LYS A 64 -1.12 -37.78 -14.02
CA LYS A 64 -0.06 -38.48 -14.75
C LYS A 64 0.65 -37.57 -15.76
N ARG A 65 -0.11 -36.77 -16.53
CA ARG A 65 0.44 -35.81 -17.49
C ARG A 65 1.33 -34.76 -16.81
N LYS A 66 0.93 -34.24 -15.65
CA LYS A 66 1.68 -33.21 -14.89
C LYS A 66 3.06 -33.65 -14.39
N ILE A 67 3.29 -34.95 -14.24
CA ILE A 67 4.58 -35.50 -13.78
C ILE A 67 5.39 -36.13 -14.92
N HIS A 68 5.02 -35.84 -16.17
CA HIS A 68 5.76 -36.30 -17.35
C HIS A 68 7.05 -35.50 -17.57
N ASP A 69 7.00 -34.17 -17.37
CA ASP A 69 8.17 -33.31 -17.45
C ASP A 69 9.04 -33.43 -16.19
N ASP A 70 10.36 -33.51 -16.35
CA ASP A 70 11.30 -33.74 -15.26
C ASP A 70 11.31 -32.57 -14.24
N LEU A 71 11.18 -31.31 -14.71
CA LEU A 71 11.13 -30.14 -13.83
C LEU A 71 9.83 -30.13 -13.01
N ASP A 72 8.68 -30.32 -13.66
CA ASP A 72 7.40 -30.36 -12.97
C ASP A 72 7.31 -31.55 -12.01
N LYS A 73 7.81 -32.73 -12.41
CA LYS A 73 7.92 -33.90 -11.54
C LYS A 73 8.72 -33.58 -10.28
N LEU A 74 9.88 -32.94 -10.42
CA LEU A 74 10.71 -32.54 -9.28
C LEU A 74 10.01 -31.48 -8.40
N LEU A 75 9.31 -30.52 -9.01
CA LEU A 75 8.54 -29.48 -8.30
C LEU A 75 7.38 -30.04 -7.50
N TYR A 76 6.67 -31.06 -8.00
CA TYR A 76 5.66 -31.74 -7.20
C TYR A 76 6.28 -32.62 -6.11
N SER A 77 7.50 -33.11 -6.33
CA SER A 77 8.21 -34.01 -5.40
C SER A 77 8.69 -33.30 -4.14
N ILE A 78 9.13 -32.04 -4.22
CA ILE A 78 9.56 -31.28 -3.04
C ILE A 78 8.40 -31.04 -2.05
N PHE A 79 7.16 -31.16 -2.50
CA PHE A 79 5.94 -31.05 -1.68
C PHE A 79 5.26 -32.41 -1.41
N TRP A 80 5.92 -33.53 -1.73
CA TRP A 80 5.40 -34.87 -1.47
C TRP A 80 6.45 -35.77 -0.81
N PHE A 81 6.17 -37.07 -0.72
CA PHE A 81 7.01 -38.05 -0.04
C PHE A 81 7.96 -38.76 -1.00
N VAL A 82 9.18 -39.05 -0.54
CA VAL A 82 10.24 -39.78 -1.26
C VAL A 82 10.77 -40.93 -0.39
N ASN A 83 11.23 -42.01 -1.00
CA ASN A 83 11.96 -43.06 -0.29
C ASN A 83 13.46 -43.03 -0.65
N GLY A 84 14.28 -42.37 0.17
CA GLY A 84 15.73 -42.29 -0.04
C GLY A 84 16.56 -43.20 0.86
N SER A 85 15.94 -43.81 1.88
CA SER A 85 16.64 -44.61 2.90
C SER A 85 15.74 -45.66 3.53
N LYS A 86 16.33 -46.67 4.17
CA LYS A 86 15.56 -47.67 4.95
C LYS A 86 14.73 -47.04 6.08
N ILE A 87 15.19 -45.92 6.64
CA ILE A 87 14.44 -45.20 7.68
C ILE A 87 13.19 -44.55 7.07
N ASP A 88 13.32 -43.97 5.87
CA ASP A 88 12.18 -43.43 5.13
C ASP A 88 11.16 -44.52 4.81
N GLU A 89 11.61 -45.70 4.37
CA GLU A 89 10.72 -46.83 4.11
C GLU A 89 9.91 -47.24 5.35
N ILE A 90 10.56 -47.36 6.51
CA ILE A 90 9.89 -47.66 7.79
C ILE A 90 8.87 -46.57 8.13
N ALA A 91 9.26 -45.30 8.03
CA ALA A 91 8.39 -44.17 8.33
C ALA A 91 7.18 -44.11 7.39
N LEU A 92 7.40 -44.34 6.09
CA LEU A 92 6.34 -44.37 5.08
C LEU A 92 5.39 -45.54 5.29
N ASN A 93 5.87 -46.71 5.72
CA ASN A 93 5.02 -47.85 6.06
C ASN A 93 4.14 -47.55 7.29
N LYS A 94 4.67 -46.89 8.32
CA LYS A 94 3.88 -46.41 9.46
C LYS A 94 2.82 -45.38 9.06
N LEU A 95 3.19 -44.46 8.17
CA LEU A 95 2.29 -43.42 7.68
C LEU A 95 1.14 -44.01 6.84
N SER A 96 1.45 -44.97 5.97
CA SER A 96 0.49 -45.56 5.03
C SER A 96 -0.36 -46.68 5.62
N SER A 97 0.25 -47.59 6.38
CA SER A 97 -0.39 -48.82 6.84
C SER A 97 -1.02 -48.64 8.22
N GLU A 98 -0.29 -48.03 9.14
CA GLU A 98 -0.73 -47.81 10.52
C GLU A 98 -1.46 -46.47 10.70
N LYS A 99 -1.37 -45.57 9.71
CA LYS A 99 -1.89 -44.19 9.76
C LYS A 99 -1.45 -43.42 11.02
N ASN A 100 -0.25 -43.74 11.52
CA ASN A 100 0.30 -43.13 12.74
C ASN A 100 1.27 -42.00 12.39
N ILE A 101 0.74 -40.77 12.43
CA ILE A 101 1.48 -39.55 12.06
C ILE A 101 2.65 -39.30 13.02
N ASP A 102 2.44 -39.43 14.33
CA ASP A 102 3.46 -39.11 15.34
C ASP A 102 4.65 -40.06 15.25
N GLN A 103 4.40 -41.36 15.06
CA GLN A 103 5.47 -42.33 14.88
C GLN A 103 6.20 -42.16 13.55
N ALA A 104 5.49 -41.78 12.48
CA ALA A 104 6.12 -41.47 11.20
C ALA A 104 7.01 -40.22 11.31
N LEU A 105 6.54 -39.16 11.97
CA LEU A 105 7.31 -37.94 12.27
C LEU A 105 8.58 -38.28 13.06
N GLU A 106 8.47 -39.08 14.11
CA GLU A 106 9.62 -39.48 14.93
C GLU A 106 10.64 -40.31 14.13
N SER A 107 10.17 -41.21 13.26
CA SER A 107 11.05 -41.97 12.36
C SER A 107 11.76 -41.05 11.36
N PHE A 108 11.05 -40.11 10.72
CA PHE A 108 11.70 -39.12 9.85
C PHE A 108 12.67 -38.21 10.60
N ARG A 109 12.34 -37.81 11.83
CA ARG A 109 13.21 -37.00 12.69
C ARG A 109 14.53 -37.73 12.98
N LYS A 110 14.49 -39.04 13.27
CA LYS A 110 15.70 -39.86 13.42
C LYS A 110 16.53 -39.92 12.15
N GLY A 111 15.89 -40.11 10.99
CA GLY A 111 16.56 -40.11 9.69
C GLY A 111 17.17 -38.75 9.30
N SER A 112 16.59 -37.66 9.80
CA SER A 112 17.05 -36.29 9.51
C SER A 112 18.41 -35.93 10.09
N ARG A 113 18.92 -36.71 11.06
CA ARG A 113 20.19 -36.44 11.78
C ARG A 113 20.28 -35.00 12.26
N ASN A 114 19.35 -34.60 13.12
CA ASN A 114 19.25 -33.23 13.66
C ASN A 114 19.07 -32.14 12.58
N PHE A 115 18.40 -32.48 11.47
CA PHE A 115 18.16 -31.57 10.35
C PHE A 115 19.44 -30.97 9.73
N GLU A 116 20.53 -31.73 9.79
CA GLU A 116 21.76 -31.43 9.04
C GLU A 116 21.56 -31.84 7.58
N ILE A 117 21.83 -30.92 6.65
CA ILE A 117 21.57 -31.13 5.22
C ILE A 117 22.73 -31.91 4.62
N SER A 118 22.45 -33.13 4.18
CA SER A 118 23.41 -34.01 3.51
C SER A 118 22.72 -34.92 2.51
N THR A 119 23.48 -35.56 1.63
CA THR A 119 22.99 -36.56 0.67
C THR A 119 22.35 -37.78 1.35
N SER A 120 22.61 -37.99 2.63
CA SER A 120 22.10 -39.12 3.40
C SER A 120 20.93 -38.81 4.34
N SER A 121 20.61 -37.53 4.52
CA SER A 121 19.54 -37.06 5.44
C SER A 121 18.45 -36.25 4.73
N PHE A 122 18.70 -35.74 3.52
CA PHE A 122 17.78 -34.84 2.83
C PHE A 122 16.40 -35.46 2.60
N SER A 123 16.31 -36.76 2.28
CA SER A 123 15.04 -37.44 2.04
C SER A 123 14.16 -37.45 3.29
N SER A 124 14.74 -37.77 4.45
CA SER A 124 14.04 -37.74 5.74
C SER A 124 13.67 -36.32 6.17
N ILE A 125 14.54 -35.33 5.93
CA ILE A 125 14.22 -33.90 6.19
C ILE A 125 13.06 -33.44 5.31
N LEU A 126 13.06 -33.80 4.03
CA LEU A 126 12.02 -33.46 3.06
C LEU A 126 10.70 -34.06 3.49
N ASN A 127 10.68 -35.36 3.82
CA ASN A 127 9.50 -36.09 4.27
C ASN A 127 8.95 -35.55 5.60
N HIS A 128 9.82 -35.32 6.58
CA HIS A 128 9.44 -34.70 7.85
C HIS A 128 8.77 -33.35 7.59
N SER A 129 9.41 -32.50 6.78
CA SER A 129 8.88 -31.17 6.45
C SER A 129 7.56 -31.24 5.70
N THR A 130 7.36 -32.23 4.81
CA THR A 130 6.07 -32.47 4.14
C THR A 130 5.00 -32.83 5.17
N LEU A 131 5.30 -33.75 6.09
CA LEU A 131 4.33 -34.23 7.08
C LEU A 131 3.97 -33.15 8.11
N GLU A 132 4.93 -32.33 8.53
CA GLU A 132 4.70 -31.14 9.37
C GLU A 132 3.73 -30.16 8.72
N ILE A 133 3.94 -29.82 7.44
CA ILE A 133 3.02 -28.92 6.72
C ILE A 133 1.62 -29.55 6.61
N ILE A 134 1.55 -30.84 6.29
CA ILE A 134 0.28 -31.60 6.21
C ILE A 134 -0.44 -31.61 7.56
N ASN A 135 0.28 -31.70 8.67
CA ASN A 135 -0.26 -31.82 10.02
C ASN A 135 -0.59 -30.46 10.67
N TYR A 136 -0.43 -29.34 9.95
CA TYR A 136 -0.66 -27.99 10.47
C TYR A 136 -2.07 -27.81 11.07
N THR A 137 -3.09 -28.45 10.49
CA THR A 137 -4.46 -28.38 11.01
C THR A 137 -4.59 -28.91 12.44
N ASN A 138 -3.72 -29.85 12.84
CA ASN A 138 -3.73 -30.47 14.15
C ASN A 138 -2.91 -29.68 15.18
N HIS A 139 -1.69 -29.25 14.83
CA HIS A 139 -0.81 -28.58 15.79
C HIS A 139 -0.89 -27.04 15.77
N GLN A 140 -1.37 -26.43 14.68
CA GLN A 140 -1.57 -24.98 14.52
C GLN A 140 -0.35 -24.10 14.83
N ASP A 141 0.84 -24.64 14.62
CA ASP A 141 2.12 -23.99 14.93
C ASP A 141 2.74 -23.46 13.64
N ALA A 142 2.75 -22.13 13.50
CA ALA A 142 3.31 -21.47 12.34
C ALA A 142 4.84 -21.59 12.25
N GLU A 143 5.56 -21.66 13.38
CA GLU A 143 7.03 -21.80 13.35
C GLU A 143 7.45 -23.16 12.81
N ARG A 144 6.72 -24.23 13.15
CA ARG A 144 6.95 -25.56 12.57
C ARG A 144 6.81 -25.58 11.05
N VAL A 145 5.79 -24.89 10.53
CA VAL A 145 5.58 -24.73 9.07
C VAL A 145 6.70 -23.90 8.44
N LYS A 146 7.05 -22.75 9.03
CA LYS A 146 8.14 -21.91 8.54
C LYS A 146 9.48 -22.66 8.51
N ASN A 147 9.81 -23.39 9.56
CA ASN A 147 11.01 -24.23 9.62
C ASN A 147 10.98 -25.36 8.58
N SER A 148 9.82 -25.95 8.33
CA SER A 148 9.65 -26.98 7.28
C SER A 148 9.92 -26.42 5.88
N ILE A 149 9.43 -25.23 5.58
CA ILE A 149 9.70 -24.53 4.31
C ILE A 149 11.18 -24.14 4.22
N LYS A 150 11.78 -23.65 5.30
CA LYS A 150 13.21 -23.31 5.36
C LYS A 150 14.09 -24.54 5.11
N ASN A 151 13.76 -25.67 5.71
CA ASN A 151 14.49 -26.93 5.52
C ASN A 151 14.40 -27.43 4.07
N LYS A 152 13.20 -27.39 3.46
CA LYS A 152 13.03 -27.72 2.04
C LYS A 152 13.84 -26.79 1.13
N TYR A 153 13.88 -25.50 1.43
CA TYR A 153 14.73 -24.55 0.73
C TYR A 153 16.23 -24.89 0.85
N ARG A 154 16.71 -25.22 2.06
CA ARG A 154 18.11 -25.61 2.28
C ARG A 154 18.52 -26.84 1.46
N ILE A 155 17.61 -27.80 1.26
CA ILE A 155 17.85 -28.98 0.40
C ILE A 155 18.11 -28.55 -1.06
N ILE A 156 17.31 -27.61 -1.57
CA ILE A 156 17.36 -27.21 -2.98
C ILE A 156 18.39 -26.11 -3.27
N LYS A 157 18.87 -25.42 -2.23
CA LYS A 157 19.95 -24.43 -2.32
C LYS A 157 21.32 -25.10 -2.42
N ASP A 158 21.55 -26.17 -1.66
CA ASP A 158 22.81 -26.91 -1.73
C ASP A 158 22.90 -27.67 -3.07
N ASN A 159 23.89 -27.34 -3.90
CA ASN A 159 24.03 -27.91 -5.24
C ASN A 159 24.24 -29.44 -5.23
N PHE A 160 25.01 -29.98 -4.27
CA PHE A 160 25.28 -31.42 -4.21
C PHE A 160 24.05 -32.19 -3.75
N VAL A 161 23.34 -31.66 -2.76
CA VAL A 161 22.10 -32.26 -2.26
C VAL A 161 20.98 -32.12 -3.29
N PHE A 162 20.88 -30.98 -3.97
CA PHE A 162 19.92 -30.78 -5.07
C PHE A 162 20.11 -31.80 -6.19
N LYS A 163 21.36 -32.05 -6.62
CA LYS A 163 21.66 -33.09 -7.61
C LYS A 163 21.32 -34.50 -7.11
N SER A 164 21.51 -34.77 -5.82
CA SER A 164 21.13 -36.05 -5.21
C SER A 164 19.61 -36.23 -5.13
N PHE A 165 18.87 -35.14 -4.90
CA PHE A 165 17.42 -35.12 -4.97
C PHE A 165 16.92 -35.31 -6.41
N GLU A 166 17.53 -34.62 -7.38
CA GLU A 166 17.21 -34.75 -8.80
C GLU A 166 17.41 -36.19 -9.30
N SER A 167 18.54 -36.82 -8.95
CA SER A 167 18.83 -38.21 -9.34
C SER A 167 17.95 -39.25 -8.65
N LEU A 168 17.44 -38.95 -7.46
CA LEU A 168 16.48 -39.81 -6.77
C LEU A 168 15.12 -39.86 -7.48
N ILE A 169 14.72 -38.77 -8.14
CA ILE A 169 13.37 -38.59 -8.70
C ILE A 169 13.34 -38.78 -10.22
N THR A 170 14.38 -38.32 -10.90
CA THR A 170 14.46 -38.26 -12.37
C THR A 170 15.59 -39.13 -12.88
N SER A 171 15.45 -39.63 -14.10
CA SER A 171 16.50 -40.41 -14.77
C SER A 171 17.52 -39.52 -15.49
N ASN A 172 17.30 -38.20 -15.53
CA ASN A 172 18.06 -37.20 -16.30
C ASN A 172 18.79 -36.20 -15.38
N SER A 173 19.53 -36.71 -14.39
CA SER A 173 20.21 -35.85 -13.41
C SER A 173 21.20 -34.85 -14.05
N GLY A 174 21.20 -33.61 -13.56
CA GLY A 174 22.12 -32.55 -13.95
C GLY A 174 21.63 -31.65 -15.09
N LYS A 175 20.37 -31.80 -15.54
CA LYS A 175 19.81 -30.99 -16.64
C LYS A 175 18.89 -29.88 -16.14
N ILE A 176 18.38 -29.97 -14.92
CA ILE A 176 17.47 -28.97 -14.37
C ILE A 176 18.26 -27.74 -13.90
N ASN A 177 17.84 -26.56 -14.34
CA ASN A 177 18.37 -25.29 -13.85
C ASN A 177 17.91 -25.08 -12.39
N GLN A 178 18.89 -25.07 -11.47
CA GLN A 178 18.65 -24.94 -10.04
C GLN A 178 18.05 -23.58 -9.66
N GLU A 179 18.48 -22.48 -10.29
CA GLU A 179 17.94 -21.14 -10.03
C GLU A 179 16.46 -21.08 -10.43
N LEU A 180 16.12 -21.56 -11.62
CA LEU A 180 14.74 -21.65 -12.09
C LEU A 180 13.88 -22.52 -11.16
N PHE A 181 14.44 -23.61 -10.64
CA PHE A 181 13.76 -24.46 -9.67
C PHE A 181 13.46 -23.71 -8.36
N ILE A 182 14.47 -23.00 -7.83
CA ILE A 182 14.33 -22.18 -6.63
C ILE A 182 13.25 -21.10 -6.81
N ASP A 183 13.23 -20.41 -7.95
CA ASP A 183 12.22 -19.39 -8.25
C ASP A 183 10.81 -19.99 -8.21
N ARG A 184 10.60 -21.12 -8.90
CA ARG A 184 9.30 -21.81 -8.90
C ARG A 184 8.94 -22.33 -7.51
N TYR A 185 9.90 -22.79 -6.72
CA TYR A 185 9.69 -23.19 -5.33
C TYR A 185 9.22 -22.01 -4.47
N ILE A 186 9.85 -20.84 -4.59
CA ILE A 186 9.46 -19.62 -3.85
C ILE A 186 8.03 -19.21 -4.23
N GLN A 187 7.67 -19.26 -5.52
CA GLN A 187 6.31 -18.95 -5.97
C GLN A 187 5.28 -19.95 -5.41
N ASN A 188 5.55 -21.25 -5.49
CA ASN A 188 4.67 -22.28 -4.90
C ASN A 188 4.54 -22.12 -3.38
N THR A 189 5.63 -21.73 -2.72
CA THR A 189 5.64 -21.42 -1.28
C THR A 189 4.75 -20.22 -0.97
N ARG A 190 4.79 -19.15 -1.78
CA ARG A 190 3.89 -18.00 -1.63
C ARG A 190 2.43 -18.40 -1.73
N TYR A 191 2.07 -19.28 -2.69
CA TYR A 191 0.70 -19.79 -2.80
C TYR A 191 0.31 -20.65 -1.60
N LEU A 192 1.19 -21.54 -1.16
CA LEU A 192 0.97 -22.39 0.02
C LEU A 192 0.73 -21.55 1.28
N LEU A 193 1.58 -20.55 1.54
CA LEU A 193 1.45 -19.65 2.69
C LEU A 193 0.15 -18.84 2.62
N LYS A 194 -0.31 -18.45 1.42
CA LYS A 194 -1.60 -17.75 1.25
C LYS A 194 -2.79 -18.62 1.65
N GLU A 195 -2.73 -19.92 1.35
CA GLU A 195 -3.77 -20.87 1.76
C GLU A 195 -3.74 -21.18 3.26
N LEU A 196 -2.54 -21.32 3.84
CA LEU A 196 -2.35 -21.65 5.26
C LEU A 196 -2.61 -20.46 6.19
N PHE A 197 -2.20 -19.26 5.75
CA PHE A 197 -2.21 -18.03 6.52
C PHE A 197 -2.90 -16.89 5.75
N PRO A 198 -4.19 -17.02 5.37
CA PRO A 198 -4.86 -16.08 4.47
C PRO A 198 -5.00 -14.66 5.04
N ARG A 199 -4.93 -14.52 6.36
CA ARG A 199 -5.00 -13.22 7.07
C ARG A 199 -3.62 -12.56 7.27
N HIS A 200 -2.54 -13.23 6.90
CA HIS A 200 -1.17 -12.73 7.08
C HIS A 200 -0.61 -12.15 5.77
N ASP A 201 0.27 -11.17 5.91
CA ASP A 201 1.04 -10.63 4.81
C ASP A 201 2.08 -11.68 4.35
N GLN A 202 1.91 -12.14 3.11
CA GLN A 202 2.73 -13.20 2.54
C GLN A 202 4.19 -12.79 2.38
N ASN A 203 4.43 -11.53 2.04
CA ASN A 203 5.79 -11.04 1.86
C ASN A 203 6.50 -10.96 3.22
N LYS A 204 5.78 -10.58 4.28
CA LYS A 204 6.34 -10.63 5.64
C LYS A 204 6.72 -12.06 6.05
N LEU A 205 5.85 -13.04 5.79
CA LEU A 205 6.15 -14.44 6.08
C LEU A 205 7.37 -14.95 5.30
N LEU A 206 7.47 -14.60 4.01
CA LEU A 206 8.63 -14.96 3.19
C LEU A 206 9.92 -14.31 3.71
N LEU A 207 9.88 -13.04 4.14
CA LEU A 207 11.03 -12.37 4.76
C LEU A 207 11.46 -13.04 6.07
N GLU A 208 10.52 -13.53 6.87
CA GLU A 208 10.82 -14.29 8.09
C GLU A 208 11.47 -15.65 7.78
N ILE A 209 10.97 -16.36 6.75
CA ILE A 209 11.48 -17.67 6.35
C ILE A 209 12.89 -17.56 5.74
N PHE A 210 13.11 -16.54 4.90
CA PHE A 210 14.33 -16.34 4.12
C PHE A 210 15.21 -15.21 4.69
N SER A 211 15.11 -14.92 5.99
CA SER A 211 15.81 -13.79 6.63
C SER A 211 17.34 -13.85 6.46
N GLU A 212 17.89 -15.07 6.44
CA GLU A 212 19.32 -15.36 6.28
C GLU A 212 19.80 -15.28 4.82
N GLU A 213 18.90 -15.20 3.84
CA GLU A 213 19.21 -15.26 2.42
C GLU A 213 19.15 -13.87 1.78
N GLU A 214 20.31 -13.20 1.68
CA GLU A 214 20.36 -11.81 1.24
C GLU A 214 19.77 -11.57 -0.16
N SER A 215 20.04 -12.45 -1.13
CA SER A 215 19.53 -12.30 -2.51
C SER A 215 18.01 -12.39 -2.56
N ILE A 216 17.44 -13.42 -1.95
CA ILE A 216 15.98 -13.65 -1.88
C ILE A 216 15.31 -12.53 -1.08
N ARG A 217 15.92 -12.13 0.05
CA ARG A 217 15.42 -11.03 0.87
C ARG A 217 15.30 -9.74 0.05
N LYS A 218 16.36 -9.37 -0.68
CA LYS A 218 16.36 -8.19 -1.57
C LYS A 218 15.30 -8.30 -2.67
N GLU A 219 15.12 -9.48 -3.25
CA GLU A 219 14.10 -9.70 -4.27
C GLU A 219 12.68 -9.49 -3.71
N ILE A 220 12.40 -10.08 -2.54
CA ILE A 220 11.10 -9.92 -1.86
C ILE A 220 10.89 -8.45 -1.46
N GLU A 221 11.90 -7.80 -0.90
CA GLU A 221 11.86 -6.36 -0.57
C GLU A 221 11.55 -5.51 -1.79
N ASN A 222 12.20 -5.77 -2.93
CA ASN A 222 11.92 -5.07 -4.19
C ASN A 222 10.47 -5.30 -4.68
N GLN A 223 9.94 -6.51 -4.54
CA GLN A 223 8.54 -6.80 -4.89
C GLN A 223 7.56 -6.07 -3.96
N ILE A 224 7.85 -6.00 -2.65
CA ILE A 224 7.07 -5.22 -1.68
C ILE A 224 7.09 -3.74 -2.07
N VAL A 225 8.29 -3.20 -2.31
CA VAL A 225 8.48 -1.81 -2.74
C VAL A 225 7.64 -1.53 -3.98
N LYS A 226 7.77 -2.35 -5.03
CA LYS A 226 6.98 -2.20 -6.26
C LYS A 226 5.47 -2.19 -6.00
N SER A 227 4.96 -3.14 -5.21
CA SER A 227 3.53 -3.20 -4.87
C SER A 227 3.05 -1.98 -4.09
N ILE A 228 3.89 -1.43 -3.19
CA ILE A 228 3.59 -0.21 -2.45
C ILE A 228 3.59 1.00 -3.40
N LEU A 229 4.58 1.10 -4.29
CA LEU A 229 4.64 2.15 -5.31
C LEU A 229 3.38 2.13 -6.19
N ASP A 230 2.98 0.96 -6.70
CA ASP A 230 1.80 0.81 -7.54
C ASP A 230 0.50 1.20 -6.79
N SER A 231 0.37 0.81 -5.52
CA SER A 231 -0.75 1.20 -4.65
C SER A 231 -0.83 2.73 -4.48
N ILE A 232 0.31 3.36 -4.15
CA ILE A 232 0.39 4.82 -3.98
C ILE A 232 0.07 5.54 -5.29
N ASN A 233 0.69 5.12 -6.40
CA ASN A 233 0.45 5.71 -7.72
C ASN A 233 -1.01 5.57 -8.14
N THR A 234 -1.66 4.44 -7.84
CA THR A 234 -3.10 4.27 -8.11
C THR A 234 -3.93 5.26 -7.29
N LYS A 235 -3.62 5.47 -6.01
CA LYS A 235 -4.31 6.45 -5.15
C LYS A 235 -4.09 7.88 -5.66
N ILE A 236 -2.87 8.21 -6.04
CA ILE A 236 -2.50 9.49 -6.64
C ILE A 236 -3.25 9.73 -7.95
N ASN A 237 -3.29 8.75 -8.85
CA ASN A 237 -3.97 8.86 -10.15
C ASN A 237 -5.49 8.90 -10.00
N SER A 238 -6.05 8.21 -8.99
CA SER A 238 -7.46 8.33 -8.64
C SER A 238 -7.81 9.71 -8.06
N PHE A 239 -6.80 10.41 -7.53
CA PHE A 239 -6.92 11.78 -7.08
C PHE A 239 -6.78 12.72 -8.28
N ASP A 240 -7.87 12.83 -9.04
CA ASP A 240 -7.92 13.69 -10.20
C ASP A 240 -8.68 14.98 -9.90
N LEU A 241 -7.93 16.05 -9.64
CA LEU A 241 -8.48 17.41 -9.50
C LEU A 241 -9.09 17.90 -10.81
N PHE A 242 -8.66 17.37 -11.95
CA PHE A 242 -8.92 17.93 -13.28
C PHE A 242 -10.05 17.19 -14.02
N ASN A 243 -10.28 15.90 -13.74
CA ASN A 243 -11.41 15.15 -14.31
C ASN A 243 -12.71 15.24 -13.50
N ALA A 244 -12.68 15.87 -12.33
CA ALA A 244 -13.89 16.20 -11.61
C ALA A 244 -14.57 17.46 -12.24
N PRO A 245 -15.90 17.53 -12.32
CA PRO A 245 -16.64 18.61 -13.01
C PRO A 245 -16.46 20.04 -12.42
N PHE A 246 -15.52 20.22 -11.49
CA PHE A 246 -15.31 21.41 -10.68
C PHE A 246 -14.44 22.50 -11.33
N VAL A 247 -13.73 22.21 -12.43
CA VAL A 247 -12.85 23.16 -13.14
C VAL A 247 -13.54 23.76 -14.38
N LYS A 248 -14.85 24.03 -14.32
CA LYS A 248 -15.55 24.73 -15.41
C LYS A 248 -15.49 26.26 -15.28
N ASN A 249 -15.44 26.81 -14.05
CA ASN A 249 -15.28 28.25 -13.82
C ASN A 249 -14.75 28.58 -12.39
N ASN A 250 -14.43 29.85 -12.13
CA ASN A 250 -13.90 30.31 -10.83
C ASN A 250 -14.89 30.10 -9.65
N SER A 251 -16.19 30.20 -9.90
CA SER A 251 -17.21 30.10 -8.84
C SER A 251 -17.41 28.65 -8.34
N THR A 252 -17.26 27.66 -9.23
CA THR A 252 -17.37 26.24 -8.87
C THR A 252 -16.21 25.77 -8.00
N ILE A 253 -15.02 26.36 -8.15
CA ILE A 253 -13.86 26.06 -7.31
C ILE A 253 -14.09 26.53 -5.87
N VAL A 254 -14.56 27.77 -5.70
CA VAL A 254 -14.82 28.36 -4.37
C VAL A 254 -15.94 27.61 -3.64
N SER A 255 -17.03 27.28 -4.33
CA SER A 255 -18.14 26.52 -3.72
C SER A 255 -17.76 25.07 -3.38
N SER A 256 -16.80 24.48 -4.10
CA SER A 256 -16.35 23.10 -3.90
C SER A 256 -15.18 22.96 -2.92
N LYS A 257 -14.67 24.07 -2.36
CA LYS A 257 -13.54 24.11 -1.40
C LYS A 257 -13.59 23.02 -0.33
N SER A 258 -14.74 22.85 0.34
CA SER A 258 -14.87 21.86 1.41
C SER A 258 -14.65 20.43 0.90
N SER A 259 -15.20 20.12 -0.28
CA SER A 259 -15.01 18.84 -0.96
C SER A 259 -13.54 18.61 -1.34
N ILE A 260 -12.90 19.62 -1.94
CA ILE A 260 -11.49 19.56 -2.34
C ILE A 260 -10.59 19.30 -1.12
N ILE A 261 -10.77 20.08 -0.05
CA ILE A 261 -10.01 19.90 1.20
C ILE A 261 -10.25 18.52 1.81
N LYS A 262 -11.49 18.01 1.78
CA LYS A 262 -11.82 16.66 2.25
C LYS A 262 -11.08 15.59 1.45
N GLN A 263 -11.06 15.70 0.13
CA GLN A 263 -10.35 14.75 -0.74
C GLN A 263 -8.82 14.81 -0.54
N LEU A 264 -8.26 16.00 -0.35
CA LEU A 264 -6.84 16.18 -0.02
C LEU A 264 -6.45 15.46 1.27
N LYS A 265 -7.23 15.67 2.34
CA LYS A 265 -7.02 14.98 3.62
C LYS A 265 -7.16 13.46 3.46
N LYS A 266 -8.10 13.01 2.62
CA LYS A 266 -8.29 11.60 2.28
C LYS A 266 -7.04 11.02 1.62
N LEU A 267 -6.51 11.64 0.55
CA LEU A 267 -5.29 11.20 -0.15
C LEU A 267 -4.11 11.04 0.83
N VAL A 268 -3.86 12.05 1.67
CA VAL A 268 -2.77 12.00 2.66
C VAL A 268 -3.00 10.87 3.66
N SER A 269 -4.23 10.70 4.16
CA SER A 269 -4.54 9.65 5.14
C SER A 269 -4.39 8.23 4.56
N GLU A 270 -4.81 8.02 3.30
CA GLU A 270 -4.79 6.71 2.64
C GLU A 270 -3.38 6.30 2.19
N THR A 271 -2.50 7.26 1.95
CA THR A 271 -1.10 7.01 1.56
C THR A 271 -0.16 6.92 2.77
N LYS A 272 -0.53 7.46 3.94
CA LYS A 272 0.33 7.54 5.14
C LYS A 272 0.91 6.20 5.59
N SER A 273 0.08 5.15 5.66
CA SER A 273 0.54 3.82 6.08
C SER A 273 1.57 3.24 5.11
N ASP A 274 1.29 3.37 3.81
CA ASP A 274 2.14 2.84 2.75
C ASP A 274 3.48 3.60 2.66
N LEU A 275 3.46 4.92 2.81
CA LEU A 275 4.66 5.76 2.91
C LEU A 275 5.51 5.40 4.13
N ASN A 276 4.91 5.13 5.29
CA ASN A 276 5.65 4.71 6.48
C ASN A 276 6.33 3.35 6.29
N LYS A 277 5.67 2.40 5.62
CA LYS A 277 6.28 1.11 5.26
C LYS A 277 7.45 1.32 4.28
N LEU A 278 7.24 2.12 3.24
CA LEU A 278 8.27 2.42 2.24
C LEU A 278 9.49 3.11 2.88
N LYS A 279 9.26 4.06 3.79
CA LYS A 279 10.30 4.72 4.59
C LYS A 279 11.10 3.73 5.41
N GLY A 280 10.45 2.73 6.01
CA GLY A 280 11.13 1.69 6.80
C GLY A 280 12.03 0.79 5.96
N ILE A 281 11.65 0.50 4.71
CA ILE A 281 12.41 -0.39 3.81
C ILE A 281 13.54 0.35 3.09
N LEU A 282 13.22 1.50 2.47
CA LEU A 282 14.16 2.23 1.61
C LEU A 282 14.98 3.29 2.35
N GLY A 283 14.50 3.76 3.50
CA GLY A 283 15.05 4.91 4.22
C GLY A 283 14.54 6.26 3.70
N VAL A 284 14.73 7.30 4.52
CA VAL A 284 14.20 8.66 4.27
C VAL A 284 14.88 9.42 3.13
N ASN A 285 16.08 9.02 2.74
CA ASN A 285 16.89 9.71 1.72
C ASN A 285 16.83 9.00 0.36
N ASN A 286 16.03 7.95 0.24
CA ASN A 286 15.91 7.21 -1.02
C ASN A 286 15.13 8.04 -2.06
N PHE A 287 15.67 8.12 -3.28
CA PHE A 287 15.08 8.90 -4.37
C PHE A 287 13.62 8.52 -4.69
N GLN A 288 13.28 7.23 -4.69
CA GLN A 288 11.90 6.79 -4.96
C GLN A 288 10.94 7.22 -3.86
N PHE A 289 11.37 7.14 -2.60
CA PHE A 289 10.58 7.61 -1.46
C PHE A 289 10.40 9.14 -1.51
N THR A 290 11.48 9.90 -1.71
CA THR A 290 11.44 11.36 -1.78
C THR A 290 10.56 11.84 -2.94
N ASN A 291 10.68 11.24 -4.13
CA ASN A 291 9.87 11.61 -5.28
C ASN A 291 8.37 11.42 -5.03
N LEU A 292 7.96 10.33 -4.35
CA LEU A 292 6.55 10.12 -4.01
C LEU A 292 6.04 11.15 -3.00
N ILE A 293 6.87 11.51 -2.02
CA ILE A 293 6.55 12.59 -1.08
C ILE A 293 6.37 13.90 -1.87
N ASP A 294 7.30 14.23 -2.77
CA ASP A 294 7.18 15.40 -3.63
C ASP A 294 5.92 15.36 -4.50
N GLU A 295 5.57 14.22 -5.09
CA GLU A 295 4.38 14.08 -5.92
C GLU A 295 3.07 14.30 -5.14
N ILE A 296 2.95 13.71 -3.94
CA ILE A 296 1.76 13.80 -3.10
C ILE A 296 1.61 15.24 -2.60
N TYR A 297 2.67 15.79 -2.01
CA TYR A 297 2.59 17.10 -1.38
C TYR A 297 2.60 18.25 -2.40
N SER A 298 3.12 18.05 -3.62
CA SER A 298 2.93 19.00 -4.73
C SER A 298 1.48 19.10 -5.14
N ARG A 299 0.76 17.97 -5.23
CA ARG A 299 -0.69 17.98 -5.49
C ARG A 299 -1.46 18.64 -4.36
N VAL A 300 -1.10 18.38 -3.11
CA VAL A 300 -1.71 19.03 -1.94
C VAL A 300 -1.50 20.55 -2.00
N ASN A 301 -0.26 20.99 -2.16
CA ASN A 301 0.09 22.40 -2.25
C ASN A 301 -0.62 23.08 -3.42
N GLY A 302 -0.51 22.53 -4.63
CA GLY A 302 -1.13 23.09 -5.83
C GLY A 302 -2.65 23.25 -5.72
N SER A 303 -3.33 22.26 -5.13
CA SER A 303 -4.78 22.31 -4.90
C SER A 303 -5.18 23.42 -3.93
N VAL A 304 -4.43 23.55 -2.82
CA VAL A 304 -4.68 24.58 -1.82
C VAL A 304 -4.47 25.96 -2.41
N ILE A 305 -3.36 26.18 -3.14
CA ILE A 305 -3.05 27.45 -3.78
C ILE A 305 -4.08 27.81 -4.84
N MET A 306 -4.51 26.85 -5.65
CA MET A 306 -5.57 27.07 -6.61
C MET A 306 -6.85 27.58 -5.93
N CYS A 307 -7.32 26.90 -4.88
CA CYS A 307 -8.52 27.30 -4.15
C CYS A 307 -8.35 28.67 -3.47
N TYR A 308 -7.20 28.88 -2.82
CA TYR A 308 -6.86 30.14 -2.15
C TYR A 308 -6.88 31.31 -3.12
N ASN A 309 -6.21 31.20 -4.27
CA ASN A 309 -6.14 32.29 -5.25
C ASN A 309 -7.54 32.69 -5.73
N LYS A 310 -8.41 31.71 -6.02
CA LYS A 310 -9.79 32.00 -6.47
C LYS A 310 -10.67 32.62 -5.38
N GLU A 311 -10.53 32.17 -4.13
CA GLU A 311 -11.26 32.77 -3.01
C GLU A 311 -10.72 34.18 -2.67
N MET A 312 -9.42 34.41 -2.87
CA MET A 312 -8.78 35.71 -2.72
C MET A 312 -9.25 36.70 -3.79
N ASP A 313 -9.37 36.27 -5.06
CA ASP A 313 -9.97 37.08 -6.13
C ASP A 313 -11.40 37.52 -5.78
N SER A 314 -12.21 36.59 -5.24
CA SER A 314 -13.57 36.87 -4.79
C SER A 314 -13.59 37.88 -3.62
N LEU A 315 -12.69 37.71 -2.65
CA LEU A 315 -12.55 38.63 -1.52
C LEU A 315 -12.11 40.03 -1.98
N ASN A 316 -11.15 40.12 -2.89
CA ASN A 316 -10.67 41.39 -3.45
C ASN A 316 -11.79 42.15 -4.16
N ASN A 317 -12.62 41.45 -4.93
CA ASN A 317 -13.78 42.06 -5.58
C ASN A 317 -14.82 42.53 -4.56
N ALA A 318 -15.07 41.73 -3.52
CA ALA A 318 -15.98 42.13 -2.44
C ALA A 318 -15.48 43.36 -1.66
N LEU A 319 -14.16 43.49 -1.45
CA LEU A 319 -13.55 44.66 -0.81
C LEU A 319 -13.73 45.91 -1.68
N LYS A 320 -13.48 45.82 -2.99
CA LYS A 320 -13.67 46.93 -3.94
C LYS A 320 -15.12 47.41 -4.00
N LEU A 321 -16.07 46.48 -3.95
CA LEU A 321 -17.51 46.78 -4.04
C LEU A 321 -18.18 47.05 -2.68
N GLY A 322 -17.44 46.89 -1.57
CA GLY A 322 -17.96 47.11 -0.21
C GLY A 322 -18.92 46.03 0.31
N TYR A 323 -18.86 44.80 -0.23
CA TYR A 323 -19.73 43.69 0.16
C TYR A 323 -19.31 43.05 1.50
N LYS A 324 -19.81 43.62 2.60
CA LYS A 324 -19.51 43.17 3.97
C LYS A 324 -19.84 41.70 4.25
N SER A 325 -20.92 41.17 3.68
CA SER A 325 -21.34 39.77 3.88
C SER A 325 -20.27 38.78 3.43
N THR A 326 -19.76 38.92 2.20
CA THR A 326 -18.69 38.10 1.64
C THR A 326 -17.42 38.19 2.49
N ILE A 327 -17.02 39.40 2.91
CA ILE A 327 -15.86 39.60 3.79
C ILE A 327 -16.04 38.80 5.09
N THR A 328 -17.21 38.87 5.72
CA THR A 328 -17.47 38.17 6.99
C THR A 328 -17.52 36.65 6.84
N SER A 329 -17.97 36.11 5.70
CA SER A 329 -18.06 34.66 5.45
C SER A 329 -16.73 34.01 5.03
N THR A 330 -15.85 34.72 4.32
CA THR A 330 -14.59 34.16 3.80
C THR A 330 -13.65 33.69 4.91
N SER A 331 -13.04 32.51 4.81
CA SER A 331 -12.16 31.99 5.86
C SER A 331 -10.99 31.20 5.28
N PHE A 332 -9.76 31.61 5.55
CA PHE A 332 -8.57 30.90 5.06
C PHE A 332 -8.02 29.87 6.04
N LYS A 333 -8.65 29.69 7.21
CA LYS A 333 -8.21 28.76 8.25
C LYS A 333 -7.98 27.34 7.73
N SER A 334 -8.88 26.82 6.91
CA SER A 334 -8.77 25.45 6.38
C SER A 334 -7.55 25.24 5.47
N TYR A 335 -7.09 26.30 4.77
CA TYR A 335 -5.87 26.24 3.96
C TYR A 335 -4.63 26.25 4.84
N VAL A 336 -4.63 27.10 5.88
CA VAL A 336 -3.57 27.14 6.89
C VAL A 336 -3.42 25.77 7.56
N ASP A 337 -4.52 25.15 7.99
CA ASP A 337 -4.50 23.86 8.66
C ASP A 337 -3.88 22.77 7.75
N VAL A 338 -4.31 22.68 6.48
CA VAL A 338 -3.78 21.69 5.52
C VAL A 338 -2.29 21.91 5.22
N LEU A 339 -1.87 23.16 4.99
CA LEU A 339 -0.46 23.46 4.72
C LEU A 339 0.43 23.29 5.95
N GLN A 340 -0.10 23.54 7.16
CA GLN A 340 0.59 23.27 8.40
C GLN A 340 0.81 21.76 8.60
N ASP A 341 -0.23 20.95 8.37
CA ASP A 341 -0.13 19.49 8.42
C ASP A 341 0.88 18.97 7.38
N ALA A 342 0.85 19.50 6.16
CA ALA A 342 1.80 19.16 5.10
C ALA A 342 3.25 19.53 5.49
N SER A 343 3.47 20.74 5.98
CA SER A 343 4.78 21.22 6.45
C SER A 343 5.35 20.33 7.56
N ASN A 344 4.51 19.94 8.52
CA ASN A 344 4.90 19.03 9.59
C ASN A 344 5.31 17.65 9.04
N ALA A 345 4.57 17.13 8.06
CA ALA A 345 4.83 15.82 7.49
C ALA A 345 6.13 15.74 6.68
N VAL A 346 6.53 16.83 6.02
CA VAL A 346 7.79 16.92 5.25
C VAL A 346 8.96 17.50 6.05
N SER A 347 8.74 17.89 7.32
CA SER A 347 9.72 18.60 8.14
C SER A 347 11.07 17.88 8.29
N SER A 348 11.06 16.55 8.41
CA SER A 348 12.25 15.71 8.55
C SER A 348 12.72 15.07 7.24
N ILE A 349 12.14 15.46 6.09
CA ILE A 349 12.40 14.88 4.78
C ILE A 349 13.10 15.93 3.92
N ASN A 350 14.10 15.52 3.14
CA ASN A 350 14.74 16.37 2.16
C ASN A 350 14.04 16.20 0.81
N CYS A 351 13.03 17.02 0.55
CA CYS A 351 12.20 16.95 -0.65
C CYS A 351 12.03 18.36 -1.25
N SER A 352 11.87 18.47 -2.57
CA SER A 352 11.89 19.76 -3.27
C SER A 352 10.69 20.65 -2.90
N ILE A 353 9.52 20.06 -2.64
CA ILE A 353 8.28 20.82 -2.37
C ILE A 353 8.27 21.52 -1.00
N LYS A 354 9.18 21.16 -0.10
CA LYS A 354 9.19 21.61 1.30
C LYS A 354 9.27 23.14 1.44
N SER A 355 10.20 23.77 0.73
CA SER A 355 10.39 25.23 0.78
C SER A 355 9.15 25.97 0.30
N THR A 356 8.55 25.50 -0.79
CA THR A 356 7.31 26.04 -1.37
C THR A 356 6.14 25.97 -0.39
N ILE A 357 5.96 24.84 0.30
CA ILE A 357 4.89 24.69 1.31
C ILE A 357 5.08 25.66 2.47
N ILE A 358 6.31 25.78 2.97
CA ILE A 358 6.64 26.68 4.09
C ILE A 358 6.33 28.14 3.71
N GLU A 359 6.73 28.56 2.52
CA GLU A 359 6.52 29.93 2.07
C GLU A 359 5.03 30.23 1.83
N ASN A 360 4.31 29.31 1.17
CA ASN A 360 2.87 29.43 0.97
C ASN A 360 2.10 29.49 2.30
N LEU A 361 2.46 28.63 3.26
CA LEU A 361 1.89 28.65 4.61
C LEU A 361 2.12 30.00 5.29
N ARG A 362 3.34 30.54 5.20
CA ARG A 362 3.71 31.84 5.78
C ARG A 362 2.83 32.97 5.23
N VAL A 363 2.70 33.04 3.90
CA VAL A 363 1.90 34.07 3.22
C VAL A 363 0.42 33.96 3.60
N ILE A 364 -0.18 32.78 3.47
CA ILE A 364 -1.62 32.59 3.74
C ILE A 364 -1.94 32.82 5.21
N LYS A 365 -1.05 32.43 6.13
CA LYS A 365 -1.22 32.67 7.57
C LYS A 365 -1.22 34.16 7.91
N LYS A 366 -0.36 34.96 7.26
CA LYS A 366 -0.34 36.42 7.40
C LYS A 366 -1.66 37.03 6.92
N VAL A 367 -2.09 36.70 5.69
CA VAL A 367 -3.34 37.21 5.10
C VAL A 367 -4.56 36.82 5.93
N ASN A 368 -4.58 35.61 6.48
CA ASN A 368 -5.65 35.17 7.38
C ASN A 368 -5.71 36.00 8.67
N GLY A 369 -4.56 36.43 9.21
CA GLY A 369 -4.50 37.34 10.36
C GLY A 369 -5.11 38.70 10.05
N GLU A 370 -4.70 39.30 8.92
CA GLU A 370 -5.23 40.60 8.45
C GLU A 370 -6.75 40.54 8.21
N LEU A 371 -7.25 39.47 7.59
CA LEU A 371 -8.68 39.26 7.39
C LEU A 371 -9.46 39.17 8.72
N LEU A 372 -8.88 38.53 9.74
CA LEU A 372 -9.51 38.43 11.07
C LEU A 372 -9.59 39.79 11.76
N GLU A 373 -8.56 40.63 11.63
CA GLU A 373 -8.58 42.00 12.14
C GLU A 373 -9.63 42.86 11.41
N LEU A 374 -9.68 42.78 10.09
CA LEU A 374 -10.68 43.47 9.29
C LEU A 374 -12.11 43.09 9.72
N LYS A 375 -12.37 41.79 9.94
CA LYS A 375 -13.66 41.31 10.44
C LYS A 375 -14.00 41.86 11.81
N ARG A 376 -13.03 42.00 12.72
CA ARG A 376 -13.25 42.60 14.05
C ARG A 376 -13.64 44.07 13.92
N ASN A 377 -12.99 44.82 13.03
CA ASN A 377 -13.29 46.23 12.78
C ASN A 377 -14.67 46.44 12.14
N ILE A 378 -15.11 45.53 11.27
CA ILE A 378 -16.47 45.55 10.71
C ILE A 378 -17.51 45.28 11.81
N LYS A 379 -17.25 44.36 12.74
CA LYS A 379 -18.16 44.06 13.85
C LYS A 379 -18.25 45.18 14.87
N SER A 380 -17.13 45.81 15.23
CA SER A 380 -17.14 46.94 16.17
C SER A 380 -17.88 48.16 15.62
N SER A 381 -17.77 48.43 14.32
CA SER A 381 -18.50 49.54 13.67
C SER A 381 -20.02 49.32 13.55
N SER A 382 -20.53 48.08 13.61
CA SER A 382 -21.97 47.80 13.64
C SER A 382 -22.63 47.95 15.02
N THR A 383 -21.86 47.93 16.11
CA THR A 383 -22.40 47.95 17.49
C THR A 383 -22.65 49.37 18.02
N TYR A 384 -22.02 50.40 17.44
CA TYR A 384 -22.20 51.81 17.88
C TYR A 384 -23.44 52.51 17.27
N GLY A 385 -24.35 51.76 16.65
CA GLY A 385 -25.45 52.30 15.86
C GLY A 385 -26.85 51.94 16.35
N TYR A 386 -27.09 51.67 17.63
CA TYR A 386 -28.45 51.59 18.20
C TYR A 386 -28.41 51.89 19.71
N GLY A 387 -28.29 53.18 20.06
CA GLY A 387 -28.57 53.68 21.40
C GLY A 387 -29.95 54.31 21.45
N SER A 388 -30.98 53.51 21.71
CA SER A 388 -32.33 53.98 22.03
C SER A 388 -32.31 54.61 23.43
N SER A 389 -32.37 55.94 23.52
CA SER A 389 -32.57 56.65 24.80
C SER A 389 -34.05 56.60 25.19
N ASN A 390 -34.38 55.68 26.09
CA ASN A 390 -35.61 55.73 26.89
C ASN A 390 -35.54 56.96 27.82
N TYR A 391 -36.44 57.92 27.66
CA TYR A 391 -36.71 58.97 28.65
C TYR A 391 -37.78 58.48 29.62
N GLY A 392 -37.37 58.17 30.85
CA GLY A 392 -38.23 58.05 32.03
C GLY A 392 -38.00 59.27 32.93
N GLY A 393 -39.09 59.93 33.32
CA GLY A 393 -39.08 61.23 34.00
C GLY A 393 -38.66 61.23 35.47
N GLY A 394 -38.43 62.43 35.98
CA GLY A 394 -38.19 62.71 37.39
C GLY A 394 -37.90 64.20 37.62
N SER A 395 -38.92 64.92 38.06
CA SER A 395 -38.95 66.37 38.34
C SER A 395 -38.21 66.73 39.63
N SER A 396 -37.47 67.84 39.63
CA SER A 396 -37.41 68.75 40.78
C SER A 396 -36.90 70.14 40.36
N TYR A 397 -37.72 71.14 40.65
CA TYR A 397 -37.52 72.58 40.46
C TYR A 397 -36.47 73.16 41.42
N SER A 398 -35.59 74.03 40.93
CA SER A 398 -35.31 75.33 41.54
C SER A 398 -34.62 76.25 40.52
N GLY A 399 -35.16 77.47 40.35
CA GLY A 399 -34.77 78.41 39.32
C GLY A 399 -33.49 79.21 39.59
N GLY A 400 -33.04 79.89 38.54
CA GLY A 400 -31.94 80.86 38.56
C GLY A 400 -31.50 81.21 37.14
N SER A 401 -32.01 82.33 36.62
CA SER A 401 -31.73 82.86 35.28
C SER A 401 -30.38 83.57 35.21
N SER A 402 -29.60 83.35 34.15
CA SER A 402 -28.82 84.41 33.47
C SER A 402 -28.17 83.94 32.15
N TYR A 403 -28.21 84.84 31.16
CA TYR A 403 -27.70 84.79 29.79
C TYR A 403 -26.19 84.53 29.65
N SER A 404 -25.75 83.83 28.58
CA SER A 404 -24.82 84.34 27.54
C SER A 404 -24.54 83.26 26.48
N GLY A 405 -24.41 83.67 25.22
CA GLY A 405 -24.37 82.79 24.04
C GLY A 405 -23.03 82.14 23.68
N GLY A 406 -23.02 81.47 22.52
CA GLY A 406 -21.82 80.87 21.93
C GLY A 406 -22.15 79.76 20.94
N SER A 407 -22.39 80.15 19.68
CA SER A 407 -22.39 79.23 18.53
C SER A 407 -20.96 78.74 18.25
N SER A 408 -20.76 77.43 18.16
CA SER A 408 -19.58 76.83 17.52
C SER A 408 -19.96 75.52 16.83
N TYR A 409 -19.97 75.56 15.51
CA TYR A 409 -19.98 74.40 14.62
C TYR A 409 -18.79 73.48 14.90
N SER A 410 -19.03 72.18 15.09
CA SER A 410 -17.97 71.16 15.04
C SER A 410 -18.22 70.22 13.85
N GLY A 411 -17.46 70.43 12.77
CA GLY A 411 -17.36 69.49 11.66
C GLY A 411 -16.60 68.23 12.09
N GLY A 412 -17.25 67.07 11.97
CA GLY A 412 -16.66 65.75 12.18
C GLY A 412 -16.14 65.17 10.86
N SER A 413 -14.82 65.12 10.75
CA SER A 413 -14.04 64.67 9.59
C SER A 413 -14.16 63.17 9.28
N SER A 414 -14.34 62.87 8.00
CA SER A 414 -14.38 61.56 7.36
C SER A 414 -12.95 61.08 7.02
N ASN A 415 -12.25 60.45 7.98
CA ASN A 415 -10.85 59.98 7.74
C ASN A 415 -10.58 58.49 8.00
N ASN A 416 -11.58 57.65 8.34
CA ASN A 416 -11.35 56.24 8.69
C ASN A 416 -11.51 55.22 7.54
N LYS A 417 -11.95 55.64 6.34
CA LYS A 417 -12.20 54.70 5.22
C LYS A 417 -10.98 54.50 4.30
N GLU A 418 -10.07 55.47 4.23
CA GLU A 418 -8.93 55.42 3.28
C GLU A 418 -7.75 54.57 3.79
N TRP A 419 -7.50 54.55 5.10
CA TRP A 419 -6.35 53.81 5.67
C TRP A 419 -6.47 52.28 5.55
N VAL A 420 -7.69 51.74 5.60
CA VAL A 420 -7.93 50.28 5.55
C VAL A 420 -7.82 49.74 4.12
N VAL A 421 -8.18 50.54 3.12
CA VAL A 421 -8.11 50.15 1.70
C VAL A 421 -6.65 50.16 1.22
N THR A 422 -5.82 51.09 1.71
CA THR A 422 -4.40 51.22 1.33
C THR A 422 -3.52 50.07 1.82
N ILE A 423 -3.79 49.49 3.00
CA ILE A 423 -3.00 48.37 3.54
C ILE A 423 -3.17 47.10 2.69
N ILE A 424 -4.37 46.85 2.15
CA ILE A 424 -4.65 45.66 1.33
C ILE A 424 -4.16 45.84 -0.12
N ILE A 425 -4.20 47.07 -0.65
CA ILE A 425 -3.69 47.37 -2.02
C ILE A 425 -2.15 47.38 -2.07
N CYS A 426 -1.44 47.83 -1.02
CA CYS A 426 0.03 47.87 -1.04
C CYS A 426 0.71 46.47 -1.11
N LEU A 427 0.03 45.39 -0.73
CA LEU A 427 0.54 44.02 -0.93
C LEU A 427 0.44 43.54 -2.40
N ILE A 428 -0.39 44.21 -3.22
CA ILE A 428 -0.57 43.89 -4.65
C ILE A 428 0.67 44.30 -5.46
N CYS A 429 1.45 45.28 -5.02
CA CYS A 429 2.64 45.73 -5.74
C CYS A 429 3.97 45.11 -5.27
N GLY A 430 3.98 44.36 -4.16
CA GLY A 430 5.23 43.89 -3.53
C GLY A 430 5.32 42.40 -3.15
N GLY A 431 4.25 41.61 -3.28
CA GLY A 431 4.31 40.20 -2.85
C GLY A 431 3.09 39.33 -3.19
N GLY A 432 2.31 39.71 -4.19
CA GLY A 432 1.02 39.10 -4.52
C GLY A 432 1.05 38.07 -5.65
N CYS A 433 2.11 37.26 -5.76
CA CYS A 433 2.07 36.02 -6.53
C CYS A 433 2.66 34.93 -5.63
N ALA A 434 1.83 34.01 -5.13
CA ALA A 434 2.35 32.70 -4.75
C ALA A 434 2.87 32.08 -6.05
N ALA A 435 4.19 32.11 -6.23
CA ALA A 435 4.82 31.65 -7.45
C ALA A 435 4.51 30.17 -7.65
N VAL A 436 3.82 29.84 -8.75
CA VAL A 436 3.99 28.54 -9.38
C VAL A 436 5.38 28.59 -10.01
N ILE A 437 6.41 28.28 -9.22
CA ILE A 437 7.72 27.97 -9.80
C ILE A 437 7.53 26.62 -10.47
N GLY A 438 7.38 26.64 -11.79
CA GLY A 438 7.35 25.44 -12.59
C GLY A 438 8.69 24.72 -12.48
N GLU A 439 8.68 23.49 -11.98
CA GLU A 439 9.73 22.52 -12.30
C GLU A 439 9.42 21.89 -13.67
N PRO A 440 10.43 21.63 -14.51
CA PRO A 440 10.25 21.13 -15.87
C PRO A 440 9.99 19.63 -15.83
N GLY A 441 8.73 19.22 -15.99
CA GLY A 441 8.41 17.79 -15.99
C GLY A 441 7.00 17.37 -16.40
N PHE A 442 6.09 18.30 -16.72
CA PHE A 442 4.76 17.95 -17.23
C PHE A 442 4.71 18.12 -18.75
N PHE A 443 5.11 17.06 -19.46
CA PHE A 443 4.88 16.95 -20.89
C PHE A 443 3.39 16.81 -21.18
N TRP A 444 2.93 17.69 -22.07
CA TRP A 444 1.63 17.70 -22.70
C TRP A 444 1.39 16.46 -23.57
N LEU A 445 0.15 15.95 -23.56
CA LEU A 445 -0.39 15.17 -24.66
C LEU A 445 -1.80 15.70 -24.98
N GLY A 446 -1.96 16.24 -26.19
CA GLY A 446 -3.28 16.45 -26.78
C GLY A 446 -3.43 17.64 -27.72
N ALA A 447 -3.25 17.37 -29.02
CA ALA A 447 -3.75 18.09 -30.20
C ALA A 447 -2.96 19.33 -30.66
N GLY A 448 -2.39 19.21 -31.86
CA GLY A 448 -1.43 20.15 -32.43
C GLY A 448 -2.03 21.41 -33.03
N PHE A 449 -1.17 22.36 -33.39
CA PHE A 449 -1.21 23.06 -34.66
C PHE A 449 0.11 23.81 -34.91
N ALA A 450 0.68 23.54 -36.09
CA ALA A 450 1.57 24.34 -36.93
C ALA A 450 2.70 25.20 -36.34
N PHE A 451 3.92 24.76 -36.66
CA PHE A 451 5.11 25.57 -36.93
C PHE A 451 4.81 26.85 -37.75
N PHE A 452 5.34 28.00 -37.33
CA PHE A 452 5.99 28.93 -38.26
C PHE A 452 7.09 29.72 -37.54
N SER A 453 8.28 29.65 -38.14
CA SER A 453 9.49 30.38 -37.82
C SER A 453 9.52 31.69 -38.62
N ILE A 454 9.70 32.86 -37.99
CA ILE A 454 10.22 34.09 -38.63
C ILE A 454 11.05 34.89 -37.60
N ILE A 455 12.37 34.71 -37.68
CA ILE A 455 13.46 35.72 -37.82
C ILE A 455 13.15 37.17 -37.37
N SER A 456 13.95 37.73 -36.44
CA SER A 456 15.00 38.76 -36.69
C SER A 456 15.18 39.79 -35.57
N ASN A 457 16.46 40.11 -35.31
CA ASN A 457 17.02 41.38 -34.81
C ASN A 457 16.62 41.81 -33.39
N LYS A 458 17.53 42.01 -32.44
CA LYS A 458 18.89 42.56 -32.50
C LYS A 458 19.69 42.11 -31.28
#